data_AF-A0A447UGE0-F1
#
_entry.id   AF-A0A447UGE0-F1
#
_cell.length_a   1.000
_cell.length_b   1.000
_cell.length_c   1.000
_cell.angle_alpha   90.00
_cell.angle_beta   90.00
_cell.angle_gamma   90.00
#
_symmetry.space_group_name_H-M   'P 1'
#
loop_
_entity.id
_entity.type
_entity.pdbx_description
1 polymer ?
#
loop_
_entity_poly.entity_id
_entity_poly.type
_entity_poly.pdbx_seq_one_letter_code
_entity_poly.pdbx_strand_id
1 'polypeptide(L)'
;MKKLINRVEEVLNEQLAGLAKAYPTLTLHQDPVYVTRSDAPVAGKVALLSGGGSGHEPMHCGYIGPGMLSGACPGEIFTSPTPDKMFECAMHIDGGEGVLLIIKNYTGDILNFETATELLHDSGVKVTTVVVDDDVAVKDSLYTAGRRGVANTVLIEKLVGAAAERGDTLEACAELGRKLNNQGHSIGIALNACTVPAAGKPSFTLQDNEMEFGVGIHGEPGIDRRPFSSLDQTVDEMFGHATGKRRIQPHAASLGSSSGKLAGR
;
A
#
# COMPACT_ATOMS: atom_id res chain seq x y z
N MET A 1 -27.48 1.60 -1.49
CA MET A 1 -26.02 1.58 -1.76
C MET A 1 -25.81 2.01 -3.21
N LYS A 2 -24.91 2.98 -3.48
CA LYS A 2 -24.57 3.40 -4.85
C LYS A 2 -23.21 2.79 -5.22
N LYS A 3 -23.21 1.60 -5.83
CA LYS A 3 -22.03 0.95 -6.39
C LYS A 3 -22.34 0.48 -7.81
N LEU A 4 -21.42 0.70 -8.74
CA LEU A 4 -21.51 0.19 -10.11
C LEU A 4 -20.96 -1.24 -10.11
N ILE A 5 -21.78 -2.18 -9.65
CA ILE A 5 -21.45 -3.61 -9.56
C ILE A 5 -22.67 -4.42 -10.01
N ASN A 6 -22.44 -5.61 -10.55
CA ASN A 6 -23.50 -6.58 -10.79
C ASN A 6 -23.73 -7.41 -9.52
N ARG A 7 -23.07 -8.57 -9.40
CA ARG A 7 -23.13 -9.44 -8.22
C ARG A 7 -21.89 -9.22 -7.35
N VAL A 8 -22.06 -9.31 -6.03
CA VAL A 8 -20.97 -9.05 -5.06
C VAL A 8 -19.80 -10.02 -5.27
N GLU A 9 -20.11 -11.29 -5.52
CA GLU A 9 -19.18 -12.37 -5.76
C GLU A 9 -18.45 -12.27 -7.12
N GLU A 10 -18.97 -11.47 -8.05
CA GLU A 10 -18.37 -11.29 -9.39
C GLU A 10 -17.56 -10.00 -9.52
N VAL A 11 -17.56 -9.13 -8.50
CA VAL A 11 -16.91 -7.80 -8.58
C VAL A 11 -15.47 -7.92 -9.04
N LEU A 12 -14.70 -8.82 -8.43
CA LEU A 12 -13.29 -9.02 -8.76
C LEU A 12 -13.11 -9.57 -10.19
N ASN A 13 -13.84 -10.63 -10.53
CA ASN A 13 -13.76 -11.28 -11.84
C ASN A 13 -14.11 -10.31 -12.98
N GLU A 14 -15.20 -9.54 -12.83
CA GLU A 14 -15.65 -8.57 -13.82
C GLU A 14 -14.65 -7.43 -13.99
N GLN A 15 -14.08 -6.93 -12.88
CA GLN A 15 -13.07 -5.87 -12.91
C GLN A 15 -11.78 -6.34 -13.60
N LEU A 16 -11.29 -7.54 -13.27
CA LEU A 16 -10.09 -8.11 -13.90
C LEU A 16 -10.31 -8.44 -15.37
N ALA A 17 -11.49 -8.97 -15.74
CA ALA A 17 -11.84 -9.19 -17.14
C ALA A 17 -11.90 -7.85 -17.91
N GLY A 18 -12.39 -6.78 -17.28
CA GLY A 18 -12.36 -5.42 -17.83
C GLY A 18 -10.93 -4.91 -18.02
N LEU A 19 -10.07 -5.09 -17.02
CA LEU A 19 -8.64 -4.74 -17.08
C LEU A 19 -7.95 -5.44 -18.25
N ALA A 20 -8.07 -6.77 -18.36
CA ALA A 20 -7.43 -7.55 -19.41
C ALA A 20 -7.89 -7.13 -20.82
N LYS A 21 -9.18 -6.80 -20.98
CA LYS A 21 -9.71 -6.28 -22.26
C LYS A 21 -9.18 -4.89 -22.59
N ALA A 22 -9.01 -4.03 -21.59
CA ALA A 22 -8.54 -2.66 -21.79
C ALA A 22 -7.04 -2.58 -22.06
N TYR A 23 -6.25 -3.53 -21.55
CA TYR A 23 -4.79 -3.52 -21.63
C TYR A 23 -4.24 -4.84 -22.20
N PRO A 24 -4.11 -4.95 -23.54
CA PRO A 24 -3.55 -6.14 -24.21
C PRO A 24 -2.09 -6.46 -23.83
N THR A 25 -1.40 -5.52 -23.18
CA THR A 25 -0.05 -5.71 -22.62
C THR A 25 -0.05 -6.50 -21.30
N LEU A 26 -1.23 -6.86 -20.79
CA LEU A 26 -1.42 -7.66 -19.58
C LEU A 26 -2.08 -8.99 -19.94
N THR A 27 -1.65 -10.05 -19.27
CA THR A 27 -2.29 -11.37 -19.32
C THR A 27 -2.97 -11.64 -17.99
N LEU A 28 -4.28 -11.92 -18.04
CA LEU A 28 -5.05 -12.41 -16.90
C LEU A 28 -5.06 -13.93 -16.93
N HIS A 29 -4.57 -14.54 -15.85
CA HIS A 29 -4.61 -15.98 -15.64
C HIS A 29 -5.78 -16.35 -14.73
N GLN A 30 -6.31 -17.56 -14.89
CA GLN A 30 -7.41 -18.11 -14.11
C GLN A 30 -6.96 -19.47 -13.56
N ASP A 31 -7.47 -19.83 -12.37
CA ASP A 31 -7.22 -21.11 -11.71
C ASP A 31 -5.72 -21.46 -11.48
N PRO A 32 -4.99 -20.66 -10.66
CA PRO A 32 -5.49 -19.56 -9.84
C PRO A 32 -5.39 -18.18 -10.50
N VAL A 33 -6.06 -17.17 -9.93
CA VAL A 33 -6.10 -15.81 -10.51
C VAL A 33 -4.84 -15.00 -10.18
N TYR A 34 -4.19 -14.50 -11.23
CA TYR A 34 -3.10 -13.52 -11.17
C TYR A 34 -2.96 -12.77 -12.50
N VAL A 35 -2.24 -11.64 -12.50
CA VAL A 35 -2.02 -10.82 -13.70
C VAL A 35 -0.53 -10.66 -13.94
N THR A 36 -0.07 -10.84 -15.18
CA THR A 36 1.33 -10.65 -15.57
C THR A 36 1.47 -9.71 -16.75
N ARG A 37 2.69 -9.24 -17.01
CA ARG A 37 3.01 -8.70 -18.33
C ARG A 37 2.74 -9.76 -19.40
N SER A 38 2.26 -9.35 -20.56
CA SER A 38 2.01 -10.26 -21.68
C SER A 38 3.29 -10.84 -22.30
N ASP A 39 4.44 -10.21 -22.06
CA ASP A 39 5.76 -10.63 -22.53
C ASP A 39 6.60 -11.34 -21.45
N ALA A 40 5.99 -11.72 -20.32
CA ALA A 40 6.64 -12.54 -19.31
C ALA A 40 6.74 -14.02 -19.75
N PRO A 41 7.78 -14.77 -19.33
CA PRO A 41 8.94 -14.30 -18.56
C PRO A 41 9.91 -13.47 -19.41
N VAL A 42 10.49 -12.44 -18.80
CA VAL A 42 11.50 -11.58 -19.45
C VAL A 42 12.89 -12.07 -19.05
N ALA A 43 13.56 -12.78 -19.97
CA ALA A 43 14.85 -13.40 -19.69
C ALA A 43 15.95 -12.40 -19.28
N GLY A 44 16.80 -12.81 -18.34
CA GLY A 44 18.01 -12.08 -17.96
C GLY A 44 17.79 -10.86 -17.07
N LYS A 45 16.62 -10.74 -16.42
CA LYS A 45 16.30 -9.67 -15.48
C LYS A 45 15.58 -10.21 -14.25
N VAL A 46 15.76 -9.55 -13.12
CA VAL A 46 15.02 -9.82 -11.88
C VAL A 46 13.53 -9.59 -12.10
N ALA A 47 12.69 -10.55 -11.74
CA ALA A 47 11.25 -10.38 -11.79
C ALA A 47 10.74 -9.72 -10.50
N LEU A 48 9.84 -8.74 -10.63
CA LEU A 48 9.18 -8.11 -9.48
C LEU A 48 7.74 -8.60 -9.37
N LEU A 49 7.36 -9.05 -8.18
CA LEU A 49 6.00 -9.47 -7.86
C LEU A 49 5.50 -8.72 -6.64
N SER A 50 4.27 -8.23 -6.71
CA SER A 50 3.53 -7.76 -5.53
C SER A 50 2.09 -8.27 -5.56
N GLY A 51 1.28 -7.86 -4.60
CA GLY A 51 -0.09 -8.30 -4.44
C GLY A 51 -0.69 -7.86 -3.11
N GLY A 52 -1.85 -8.41 -2.83
CA GLY A 52 -2.66 -8.09 -1.66
C GLY A 52 -4.14 -8.10 -2.01
N GLY A 53 -4.98 -7.76 -1.05
CA GLY A 53 -6.41 -7.66 -1.28
C GLY A 53 -6.78 -6.58 -2.31
N SER A 54 -7.78 -6.88 -3.13
CA SER A 54 -8.36 -5.91 -4.06
C SER A 54 -9.09 -4.77 -3.35
N GLY A 55 -9.45 -3.72 -4.11
CA GLY A 55 -10.06 -2.50 -3.57
C GLY A 55 -9.08 -1.34 -3.39
N HIS A 56 -7.84 -1.48 -3.87
CA HIS A 56 -6.79 -0.45 -3.87
C HIS A 56 -6.38 -0.04 -5.28
N GLU A 57 -7.22 -0.30 -6.29
CA GLU A 57 -6.91 -0.01 -7.68
C GLU A 57 -6.55 1.49 -7.85
N PRO A 58 -5.44 1.82 -8.55
CA PRO A 58 -4.70 0.97 -9.50
C PRO A 58 -3.67 0.01 -8.89
N MET A 59 -3.39 0.08 -7.58
CA MET A 59 -2.47 -0.84 -6.92
C MET A 59 -3.09 -2.25 -6.83
N HIS A 60 -2.49 -3.32 -7.33
CA HIS A 60 -1.15 -3.45 -7.94
C HIS A 60 -1.17 -3.66 -9.46
N CYS A 61 -2.27 -4.16 -10.02
CA CYS A 61 -2.30 -4.59 -11.41
C CYS A 61 -2.10 -3.43 -12.41
N GLY A 62 -2.40 -2.20 -12.02
CA GLY A 62 -2.13 -1.00 -12.83
C GLY A 62 -0.64 -0.61 -12.88
N TYR A 63 0.21 -1.28 -12.11
CA TYR A 63 1.66 -1.06 -12.05
C TYR A 63 2.47 -2.20 -12.69
N ILE A 64 1.81 -3.09 -13.44
CA ILE A 64 2.46 -4.15 -14.21
C ILE A 64 2.95 -3.59 -15.55
N GLY A 65 4.25 -3.71 -15.83
CA GLY A 65 4.85 -3.23 -17.08
C GLY A 65 6.37 -3.03 -17.00
N PRO A 66 7.01 -2.69 -18.15
CA PRO A 66 8.44 -2.39 -18.21
C PRO A 66 8.86 -1.31 -17.20
N GLY A 67 9.88 -1.60 -16.40
CA GLY A 67 10.37 -0.68 -15.37
C GLY A 67 9.51 -0.59 -14.09
N MET A 68 8.54 -1.48 -13.88
CA MET A 68 7.77 -1.65 -12.63
C MET A 68 7.59 -3.15 -12.30
N LEU A 69 6.36 -3.63 -12.05
CA LEU A 69 6.07 -5.01 -11.69
C LEU A 69 6.06 -5.92 -12.92
N SER A 70 6.54 -7.16 -12.76
CA SER A 70 6.41 -8.22 -13.76
C SER A 70 5.05 -8.92 -13.68
N GLY A 71 4.47 -8.98 -12.48
CA GLY A 71 3.11 -9.47 -12.24
C GLY A 71 2.55 -8.99 -10.91
N ALA A 72 1.27 -9.23 -10.68
CA ALA A 72 0.59 -8.97 -9.42
C ALA A 72 -0.45 -10.05 -9.10
N CYS A 73 -0.63 -10.32 -7.80
CA CYS A 73 -1.59 -11.29 -7.29
C CYS A 73 -2.74 -10.58 -6.55
N PRO A 74 -3.91 -10.38 -7.18
CA PRO A 74 -5.09 -9.86 -6.51
C PRO A 74 -5.76 -10.95 -5.65
N GLY A 75 -5.95 -10.63 -4.37
CA GLY A 75 -6.84 -11.36 -3.47
C GLY A 75 -8.27 -10.81 -3.52
N GLU A 76 -9.16 -11.37 -2.70
CA GLU A 76 -10.50 -10.79 -2.51
C GLU A 76 -10.41 -9.36 -1.96
N ILE A 77 -11.53 -8.63 -1.99
CA ILE A 77 -11.55 -7.23 -1.51
C ILE A 77 -11.06 -7.18 -0.05
N PHE A 78 -9.96 -6.45 0.18
CA PHE A 78 -9.27 -6.29 1.46
C PHE A 78 -8.78 -7.60 2.11
N THR A 79 -8.57 -8.67 1.32
CA THR A 79 -8.06 -9.95 1.82
C THR A 79 -6.84 -10.38 1.03
N SER A 80 -5.75 -10.69 1.72
CA SER A 80 -4.50 -11.18 1.11
C SER A 80 -4.76 -12.38 0.16
N PRO A 81 -4.13 -12.44 -1.02
CA PRO A 81 -4.14 -13.63 -1.87
C PRO A 81 -3.51 -14.83 -1.14
N THR A 82 -3.93 -16.04 -1.52
CA THR A 82 -3.38 -17.29 -0.98
C THR A 82 -2.01 -17.61 -1.59
N PRO A 83 -1.11 -18.33 -0.89
CA PRO A 83 0.26 -18.57 -1.33
C PRO A 83 0.42 -19.20 -2.71
N ASP A 84 -0.52 -20.07 -3.11
CA ASP A 84 -0.55 -20.73 -4.42
C ASP A 84 -0.64 -19.73 -5.57
N LYS A 85 -1.39 -18.62 -5.41
CA LYS A 85 -1.45 -17.55 -6.40
C LYS A 85 -0.08 -16.91 -6.64
N MET A 86 0.63 -16.59 -5.56
CA MET A 86 1.96 -15.97 -5.63
C MET A 86 2.99 -16.95 -6.17
N PHE A 87 2.92 -18.22 -5.77
CA PHE A 87 3.78 -19.27 -6.29
C PHE A 87 3.62 -19.42 -7.81
N GLU A 88 2.41 -19.65 -8.31
CA GLU A 88 2.14 -19.82 -9.74
C GLU A 88 2.53 -18.57 -10.55
N CYS A 89 2.18 -17.38 -10.04
CA CYS A 89 2.55 -16.12 -10.71
C CYS A 89 4.07 -15.92 -10.76
N ALA A 90 4.78 -16.17 -9.65
CA ALA A 90 6.24 -16.05 -9.59
C ALA A 90 6.93 -17.04 -10.53
N MET A 91 6.46 -18.29 -10.59
CA MET A 91 6.95 -19.29 -11.56
C MET A 91 6.72 -18.84 -13.01
N HIS A 92 5.60 -18.17 -13.29
CA HIS A 92 5.28 -17.68 -14.64
C HIS A 92 6.17 -16.51 -15.09
N ILE A 93 6.59 -15.64 -14.15
CA ILE A 93 7.36 -14.43 -14.46
C ILE A 93 8.88 -14.59 -14.29
N ASP A 94 9.36 -15.73 -13.78
CA ASP A 94 10.78 -15.95 -13.50
C ASP A 94 11.63 -15.86 -14.78
N GLY A 95 12.44 -14.80 -14.85
CA GLY A 95 13.36 -14.51 -15.96
C GLY A 95 14.72 -15.22 -15.86
N GLY A 96 14.93 -16.05 -14.84
CA GLY A 96 16.18 -16.77 -14.58
C GLY A 96 17.19 -16.02 -13.69
N GLU A 97 16.89 -14.77 -13.29
CA GLU A 97 17.74 -13.97 -12.40
C GLU A 97 17.12 -13.78 -10.99
N GLY A 98 16.09 -14.56 -10.70
CA GLY A 98 15.37 -14.58 -9.43
C GLY A 98 14.19 -13.61 -9.34
N VAL A 99 13.42 -13.76 -8.27
CA VAL A 99 12.16 -13.06 -8.03
C VAL A 99 12.23 -12.24 -6.74
N LEU A 100 11.88 -10.96 -6.82
CA LEU A 100 11.75 -10.07 -5.67
C LEU A 100 10.27 -9.88 -5.33
N LEU A 101 9.87 -10.32 -4.14
CA LEU A 101 8.53 -10.11 -3.61
C LEU A 101 8.48 -8.80 -2.82
N ILE A 102 7.65 -7.85 -3.25
CA ILE A 102 7.37 -6.60 -2.54
C ILE A 102 6.07 -6.78 -1.75
N ILE A 103 6.16 -6.74 -0.43
CA ILE A 103 5.08 -7.12 0.49
C ILE A 103 4.68 -5.90 1.32
N LYS A 104 3.39 -5.56 1.35
CA LYS A 104 2.88 -4.54 2.28
C LYS A 104 2.74 -5.14 3.67
N ASN A 105 3.11 -4.41 4.72
CA ASN A 105 3.10 -4.95 6.07
C ASN A 105 1.68 -5.08 6.66
N TYR A 106 1.01 -6.17 6.30
CA TYR A 106 -0.24 -6.66 6.87
C TYR A 106 -0.07 -8.13 7.22
N THR A 107 -0.62 -8.57 8.35
CA THR A 107 -0.44 -9.94 8.86
C THR A 107 -0.77 -11.01 7.82
N GLY A 108 -1.88 -10.85 7.09
CA GLY A 108 -2.26 -11.79 6.03
C GLY A 108 -1.34 -11.71 4.81
N ASP A 109 -0.84 -10.53 4.46
CA ASP A 109 0.11 -10.36 3.36
C ASP A 109 1.45 -11.00 3.72
N ILE A 110 2.01 -10.70 4.90
CA ILE A 110 3.26 -11.26 5.40
C ILE A 110 3.20 -12.79 5.44
N LEU A 111 2.20 -13.37 6.12
CA LEU A 111 2.10 -14.82 6.27
C LEU A 111 2.03 -15.54 4.91
N ASN A 112 1.18 -15.04 4.00
CA ASN A 112 0.96 -15.70 2.72
C ASN A 112 2.15 -15.54 1.77
N PHE A 113 2.78 -14.36 1.73
CA PHE A 113 3.96 -14.13 0.89
C PHE A 113 5.22 -14.82 1.43
N GLU A 114 5.40 -14.91 2.75
CA GLU A 114 6.49 -15.69 3.35
C GLU A 114 6.33 -17.18 3.01
N THR A 115 5.11 -17.72 3.13
CA THR A 115 4.82 -19.10 2.72
C THR A 115 5.09 -19.31 1.22
N ALA A 116 4.69 -18.37 0.36
CA ALA A 116 5.01 -18.45 -1.07
C ALA A 116 6.52 -18.37 -1.35
N THR A 117 7.26 -17.59 -0.56
CA THR A 117 8.73 -17.50 -0.63
C THR A 117 9.37 -18.86 -0.35
N GLU A 118 8.91 -19.55 0.70
CA GLU A 118 9.39 -20.89 1.05
C GLU A 118 9.09 -21.91 -0.08
N LEU A 119 7.87 -21.91 -0.61
CA LEU A 119 7.47 -22.79 -1.73
C LEU A 119 8.32 -22.56 -3.00
N LEU A 120 8.60 -21.30 -3.32
CA LEU A 120 9.46 -20.94 -4.45
C LEU A 120 10.90 -21.39 -4.23
N HIS A 121 11.43 -21.17 -3.03
CA HIS A 121 12.78 -21.60 -2.66
C HIS A 121 12.95 -23.12 -2.77
N ASP A 122 11.99 -23.89 -2.23
CA ASP A 122 11.99 -25.35 -2.29
C ASP A 122 11.88 -25.88 -3.72
N SER A 123 11.30 -25.08 -4.63
CA SER A 123 11.22 -25.37 -6.07
C SER A 123 12.46 -24.94 -6.86
N GLY A 124 13.50 -24.43 -6.19
CA GLY A 124 14.76 -24.02 -6.79
C GLY A 124 14.77 -22.61 -7.36
N VAL A 125 13.75 -21.79 -7.09
CA VAL A 125 13.71 -20.38 -7.52
C VAL A 125 14.52 -19.53 -6.55
N LYS A 126 15.43 -18.73 -7.09
CA LYS A 126 16.12 -17.70 -6.29
C LYS A 126 15.11 -16.60 -5.95
N VAL A 127 14.76 -16.46 -4.67
CA VAL A 127 13.70 -15.54 -4.22
C VAL A 127 14.12 -14.79 -2.97
N THR A 128 13.70 -13.53 -2.84
CA THR A 128 13.82 -12.76 -1.60
C THR A 128 12.70 -11.73 -1.47
N THR A 129 12.61 -11.09 -0.31
CA THR A 129 11.50 -10.20 0.03
C THR A 129 11.97 -8.79 0.43
N VAL A 130 11.11 -7.81 0.15
CA VAL A 130 11.12 -6.46 0.73
C VAL A 130 9.76 -6.23 1.35
N VAL A 131 9.74 -5.98 2.66
CA VAL A 131 8.54 -5.55 3.38
C VAL A 131 8.47 -4.03 3.42
N VAL A 132 7.30 -3.48 3.15
CA VAL A 132 7.02 -2.03 3.17
C VAL A 132 6.15 -1.70 4.39
N ASP A 133 6.61 -0.78 5.24
CA ASP A 133 5.99 -0.38 6.50
C ASP A 133 6.05 1.14 6.75
N ASP A 134 5.72 1.90 5.71
CA ASP A 134 5.87 3.36 5.63
C ASP A 134 4.85 4.19 6.42
N ASP A 135 3.75 3.59 6.89
CA ASP A 135 2.71 4.30 7.61
C ASP A 135 3.15 4.69 9.03
N VAL A 136 3.34 5.99 9.26
CA VAL A 136 3.82 6.52 10.55
C VAL A 136 2.73 6.71 11.58
N ALA A 137 1.46 6.45 11.26
CA ALA A 137 0.34 6.77 12.13
C ALA A 137 0.30 5.91 13.40
N VAL A 138 0.36 4.59 13.25
CA VAL A 138 0.13 3.64 14.35
C VAL A 138 1.23 2.59 14.38
N LYS A 139 1.62 2.18 15.59
CA LYS A 139 2.43 0.98 15.82
C LYS A 139 1.48 -0.09 16.38
N ASP A 140 1.32 -1.18 15.63
CA ASP A 140 0.35 -2.27 15.83
C ASP A 140 -1.11 -1.86 15.57
N SER A 141 -1.78 -2.53 14.63
CA SER A 141 -3.18 -2.26 14.24
C SER A 141 -3.99 -3.55 14.13
N LEU A 142 -5.30 -3.45 13.81
CA LEU A 142 -6.21 -4.61 13.71
C LEU A 142 -5.66 -5.76 12.87
N TYR A 143 -4.89 -5.45 11.82
CA TYR A 143 -4.39 -6.42 10.86
C TYR A 143 -2.87 -6.37 10.66
N THR A 144 -2.12 -5.70 11.55
CA THR A 144 -0.67 -5.50 11.39
C THR A 144 0.06 -5.52 12.73
N ALA A 145 1.16 -6.27 12.80
CA ALA A 145 2.21 -6.05 13.80
C ALA A 145 3.26 -5.08 13.24
N GLY A 146 3.61 -4.03 13.98
CA GLY A 146 4.43 -2.92 13.50
C GLY A 146 3.63 -1.86 12.74
N ARG A 147 4.29 -1.16 11.82
CA ARG A 147 3.67 -0.12 10.97
C ARG A 147 3.04 -0.73 9.72
N ARG A 148 1.99 -0.12 9.18
CA ARG A 148 1.31 -0.60 7.96
C ARG A 148 2.12 -0.23 6.71
N GLY A 149 1.98 -1.03 5.64
CA GLY A 149 2.50 -0.69 4.31
C GLY A 149 1.43 -0.04 3.44
N VAL A 150 1.65 1.19 3.00
CA VAL A 150 0.66 2.02 2.29
C VAL A 150 1.25 2.62 1.00
N ALA A 151 1.07 3.92 0.74
CA ALA A 151 1.32 4.52 -0.57
C ALA A 151 2.80 4.52 -1.01
N ASN A 152 3.77 4.48 -0.10
CA ASN A 152 5.18 4.43 -0.49
C ASN A 152 5.54 3.12 -1.21
N THR A 153 4.71 2.07 -1.09
CA THR A 153 4.86 0.83 -1.86
C THR A 153 4.98 1.12 -3.36
N VAL A 154 4.15 2.02 -3.91
CA VAL A 154 4.18 2.37 -5.35
C VAL A 154 5.50 3.02 -5.75
N LEU A 155 6.07 3.88 -4.89
CA LEU A 155 7.35 4.52 -5.15
C LEU A 155 8.49 3.49 -5.14
N ILE A 156 8.46 2.55 -4.20
CA ILE A 156 9.41 1.44 -4.12
C ILE A 156 9.28 0.56 -5.37
N GLU A 157 8.07 0.16 -5.76
CA GLU A 157 7.82 -0.62 -6.97
C GLU A 157 8.39 0.05 -8.23
N LYS A 158 8.22 1.38 -8.36
CA LYS A 158 8.74 2.13 -9.50
C LYS A 158 10.26 2.20 -9.52
N LEU A 159 10.88 2.47 -8.37
CA LEU A 159 12.31 2.70 -8.27
C LEU A 159 13.10 1.38 -8.36
N VAL A 160 12.62 0.35 -7.67
CA VAL A 160 13.18 -1.01 -7.74
C VAL A 160 12.92 -1.61 -9.11
N GLY A 161 11.74 -1.43 -9.71
CA GLY A 161 11.45 -1.89 -11.06
C GLY A 161 12.35 -1.25 -12.11
N ALA A 162 12.72 0.03 -11.95
CA ALA A 162 13.71 0.67 -12.82
C ALA A 162 15.13 0.07 -12.65
N ALA A 163 15.50 -0.33 -11.43
CA ALA A 163 16.78 -1.00 -11.17
C ALA A 163 16.81 -2.41 -11.79
N ALA A 164 15.74 -3.18 -11.64
CA ALA A 164 15.60 -4.49 -12.29
C ALA A 164 15.61 -4.37 -13.82
N GLU A 165 14.94 -3.37 -14.38
CA GLU A 165 14.95 -3.10 -15.82
C GLU A 165 16.34 -2.75 -16.36
N ARG A 166 17.17 -2.09 -15.55
CA ARG A 166 18.57 -1.79 -15.85
C ARG A 166 19.48 -3.03 -15.83
N GLY A 167 19.02 -4.12 -15.22
CA GLY A 167 19.77 -5.38 -15.08
C GLY A 167 20.51 -5.52 -13.74
N ASP A 168 20.13 -4.74 -12.72
CA ASP A 168 20.69 -4.89 -11.38
C ASP A 168 20.32 -6.27 -10.79
N THR A 169 21.20 -6.85 -9.97
CA THR A 169 20.99 -8.20 -9.40
C THR A 169 19.84 -8.22 -8.39
N LEU A 170 19.34 -9.43 -8.06
CA LEU A 170 18.30 -9.61 -7.05
C LEU A 170 18.68 -8.97 -5.70
N GLU A 171 19.94 -9.15 -5.29
CA GLU A 171 20.48 -8.58 -4.05
C GLU A 171 20.47 -7.06 -4.07
N ALA A 172 20.92 -6.44 -5.17
CA ALA A 172 20.94 -4.98 -5.32
C ALA A 172 19.52 -4.40 -5.36
N CYS A 173 18.57 -5.08 -6.03
CA CYS A 173 17.17 -4.68 -6.04
C CYS A 173 16.55 -4.76 -4.64
N ALA A 174 16.80 -5.83 -3.90
CA ALA A 174 16.31 -6.00 -2.53
C ALA A 174 16.92 -4.98 -1.55
N GLU A 175 18.23 -4.72 -1.65
CA GLU A 175 18.91 -3.70 -0.85
C GLU A 175 18.35 -2.31 -1.13
N LEU A 176 18.14 -1.96 -2.40
CA LEU A 176 17.52 -0.70 -2.79
C LEU A 176 16.11 -0.58 -2.20
N GLY A 177 15.28 -1.62 -2.32
CA GLY A 177 13.93 -1.63 -1.75
C GLY A 177 13.92 -1.42 -0.24
N ARG A 178 14.78 -2.12 0.50
CA ARG A 178 14.93 -1.94 1.96
C ARG A 178 15.41 -0.54 2.33
N LYS A 179 16.36 0.02 1.56
CA LYS A 179 16.85 1.38 1.79
C LYS A 179 15.74 2.42 1.58
N LEU A 180 14.97 2.29 0.50
CA LEU A 180 13.86 3.19 0.19
C LEU A 180 12.73 3.08 1.22
N ASN A 181 12.44 1.87 1.70
CA ASN A 181 11.46 1.67 2.77
C ASN A 181 11.83 2.47 4.03
N ASN A 182 13.10 2.48 4.43
CA ASN A 182 13.58 3.26 5.58
C ASN A 182 13.60 4.79 5.37
N GLN A 183 13.30 5.27 4.16
CA GLN A 183 13.31 6.70 3.82
C GLN A 183 11.91 7.28 3.61
N GLY A 184 10.94 6.45 3.22
CA GLY A 184 9.57 6.88 2.99
C GLY A 184 8.75 6.95 4.27
N HIS A 185 7.91 7.98 4.36
CA HIS A 185 6.98 8.17 5.46
C HIS A 185 5.64 8.58 4.89
N SER A 186 4.59 7.89 5.31
CA SER A 186 3.22 8.12 4.87
C SER A 186 2.30 8.32 6.06
N ILE A 187 1.28 9.16 5.91
CA ILE A 187 0.18 9.29 6.85
C ILE A 187 -1.09 9.65 6.07
N GLY A 188 -2.20 8.98 6.38
CA GLY A 188 -3.50 9.22 5.77
C GLY A 188 -4.53 9.80 6.74
N ILE A 189 -5.59 10.38 6.20
CA ILE A 189 -6.80 10.75 6.94
C ILE A 189 -8.03 10.27 6.17
N ALA A 190 -9.15 10.06 6.86
CA ALA A 190 -10.44 9.82 6.22
C ALA A 190 -11.49 10.79 6.74
N LEU A 191 -12.21 11.43 5.82
CA LEU A 191 -13.43 12.19 6.10
C LEU A 191 -14.68 11.32 6.03
N ASN A 192 -14.58 10.15 5.40
CA ASN A 192 -15.65 9.17 5.27
C ASN A 192 -15.04 7.76 5.20
N ALA A 193 -15.78 6.77 5.67
CA ALA A 193 -15.40 5.37 5.54
C ALA A 193 -15.61 4.84 4.12
N CYS A 194 -14.78 3.88 3.72
CA CYS A 194 -15.04 3.04 2.56
C CYS A 194 -16.17 2.04 2.88
N THR A 195 -16.78 1.46 1.85
CA THR A 195 -17.78 0.38 2.00
C THR A 195 -17.31 -0.80 1.17
N VAL A 196 -17.05 -1.94 1.80
CA VAL A 196 -16.78 -3.19 1.09
C VAL A 196 -18.09 -3.71 0.50
N PRO A 197 -18.17 -4.05 -0.81
CA PRO A 197 -19.40 -4.55 -1.44
C PRO A 197 -20.06 -5.68 -0.65
N ALA A 198 -19.29 -6.66 -0.19
CA ALA A 198 -19.78 -7.81 0.58
C ALA A 198 -20.31 -7.44 1.97
N ALA A 199 -19.73 -6.43 2.62
CA ALA A 199 -20.18 -6.00 3.94
C ALA A 199 -21.50 -5.22 3.89
N GLY A 200 -21.82 -4.59 2.75
CA GLY A 200 -23.07 -3.87 2.55
C GLY A 200 -23.20 -2.53 3.28
N LYS A 201 -22.28 -2.23 4.21
CA LYS A 201 -22.28 -1.07 5.11
C LYS A 201 -20.89 -0.41 5.18
N PRO A 202 -20.79 0.88 5.55
CA PRO A 202 -19.51 1.55 5.76
C PRO A 202 -18.65 0.80 6.79
N SER A 203 -17.33 0.77 6.61
CA SER A 203 -16.39 0.10 7.51
C SER A 203 -16.35 0.73 8.90
N PHE A 204 -16.59 2.05 8.98
CA PHE A 204 -16.83 2.79 10.21
C PHE A 204 -17.78 3.97 9.94
N THR A 205 -18.17 4.69 10.99
CA THR A 205 -18.99 5.91 10.90
C THR A 205 -18.31 7.04 11.66
N LEU A 206 -18.43 8.25 11.12
CA LEU A 206 -17.94 9.50 11.70
C LEU A 206 -19.12 10.44 11.94
N GLN A 207 -18.99 11.32 12.94
CA GLN A 207 -19.93 12.42 13.15
C GLN A 207 -19.73 13.53 12.09
N ASP A 208 -20.68 14.46 12.03
CA ASP A 208 -20.54 15.67 11.22
C ASP A 208 -19.30 16.46 11.67
N ASN A 209 -18.47 16.87 10.71
CA ASN A 209 -17.17 17.52 10.92
C ASN A 209 -16.16 16.71 11.73
N GLU A 210 -16.24 15.38 11.75
CA GLU A 210 -15.22 14.50 12.33
C GLU A 210 -14.36 13.87 11.23
N MET A 211 -13.09 13.61 11.51
CA MET A 211 -12.19 12.85 10.65
C MET A 211 -11.47 11.76 11.44
N GLU A 212 -11.17 10.64 10.78
CA GLU A 212 -10.28 9.59 11.29
C GLU A 212 -8.84 9.95 10.88
N PHE A 213 -8.01 10.36 11.84
CA PHE A 213 -6.64 10.80 11.58
C PHE A 213 -5.66 9.64 11.70
N GLY A 214 -4.89 9.35 10.65
CA GLY A 214 -4.02 8.18 10.59
C GLY A 214 -4.74 6.90 10.18
N VAL A 215 -5.83 6.99 9.42
CA VAL A 215 -6.62 5.83 8.96
C VAL A 215 -5.79 4.87 8.09
N GLY A 216 -6.06 3.57 8.20
CA GLY A 216 -5.47 2.56 7.31
C GLY A 216 -6.25 2.38 6.00
N ILE A 217 -5.63 1.77 4.98
CA ILE A 217 -6.22 1.64 3.64
C ILE A 217 -7.41 0.65 3.59
N HIS A 218 -7.56 -0.23 4.59
CA HIS A 218 -8.73 -1.12 4.71
C HIS A 218 -9.81 -0.53 5.64
N GLY A 219 -9.64 0.73 6.08
CA GLY A 219 -10.52 1.39 7.04
C GLY A 219 -10.22 1.02 8.50
N GLU A 220 -8.99 0.58 8.79
CA GLU A 220 -8.54 0.36 10.16
C GLU A 220 -8.53 1.69 10.93
N PRO A 221 -8.84 1.66 12.24
CA PRO A 221 -8.71 2.82 13.12
C PRO A 221 -7.33 3.48 12.99
N GLY A 222 -7.34 4.80 13.07
CA GLY A 222 -6.13 5.60 13.09
C GLY A 222 -5.62 5.87 14.49
N ILE A 223 -4.96 7.03 14.64
CA ILE A 223 -4.47 7.53 15.92
C ILE A 223 -5.66 7.91 16.81
N ASP A 224 -6.58 8.70 16.25
CA ASP A 224 -7.80 9.12 16.89
C ASP A 224 -8.81 9.64 15.85
N ARG A 225 -10.01 9.92 16.35
CA ARG A 225 -10.98 10.77 15.67
C ARG A 225 -10.92 12.17 16.25
N ARG A 226 -10.97 13.17 15.37
CA ARG A 226 -10.91 14.57 15.78
C ARG A 226 -11.74 15.46 14.85
N PRO A 227 -12.10 16.68 15.28
CA PRO A 227 -12.80 17.62 14.41
C PRO A 227 -11.97 17.95 13.16
N PHE A 228 -12.61 17.92 12.00
CA PHE A 228 -12.09 18.51 10.77
C PHE A 228 -12.33 20.03 10.82
N SER A 229 -11.26 20.77 11.10
CA SER A 229 -11.28 22.24 11.20
C SER A 229 -11.09 22.91 9.84
N SER A 230 -9.94 22.65 9.20
CA SER A 230 -9.62 23.15 7.87
C SER A 230 -8.56 22.27 7.21
N LEU A 231 -8.45 22.36 5.88
CA LEU A 231 -7.43 21.66 5.11
C LEU A 231 -6.01 22.00 5.61
N ASP A 232 -5.71 23.28 5.81
CA ASP A 232 -4.39 23.74 6.25
C ASP A 232 -3.99 23.11 7.60
N GLN A 233 -4.93 23.08 8.55
CA GLN A 233 -4.66 22.48 9.85
C GLN A 233 -4.44 20.97 9.73
N THR A 234 -5.27 20.26 8.96
CA THR A 234 -5.11 18.82 8.74
C THR A 234 -3.75 18.50 8.11
N VAL A 235 -3.34 19.25 7.09
CA VAL A 235 -2.04 19.06 6.42
C VAL A 235 -0.87 19.37 7.35
N ASP A 236 -0.95 20.43 8.16
CA ASP A 236 0.07 20.76 9.15
C ASP A 236 0.25 19.65 10.19
N GLU A 237 -0.87 19.08 10.67
CA GLU A 237 -0.85 17.94 11.59
C GLU A 237 -0.24 16.71 10.94
N MET A 238 -0.64 16.38 9.70
CA MET A 238 -0.07 15.26 8.92
C MET A 238 1.45 15.43 8.74
N PHE A 239 1.87 16.62 8.31
CA PHE A 239 3.28 16.93 8.07
C PHE A 239 4.12 16.83 9.35
N GLY A 240 3.57 17.31 10.48
CA GLY A 240 4.22 17.19 11.77
C GLY A 240 4.49 15.74 12.20
N HIS A 241 3.54 14.83 11.91
CA HIS A 241 3.71 13.40 12.17
C HIS A 241 4.72 12.75 11.21
N ALA A 242 4.59 13.02 9.91
CA ALA A 242 5.47 12.43 8.89
C ALA A 242 6.95 12.82 9.06
N THR A 243 7.22 14.02 9.58
CA THR A 243 8.60 14.52 9.76
C THR A 243 9.13 14.39 11.18
N GLY A 244 8.31 13.96 12.14
CA GLY A 244 8.64 13.99 13.57
C GLY A 244 8.82 15.40 14.15
N LYS A 245 8.53 16.46 13.37
CA LYS A 245 8.59 17.84 13.82
C LYS A 245 7.24 18.20 14.45
N ARG A 246 7.14 18.12 15.78
CA ARG A 246 6.04 18.78 16.50
C ARG A 246 6.08 20.27 16.18
N ARG A 247 4.95 20.84 15.74
CA ARG A 247 4.77 22.29 15.53
C ARG A 247 5.36 23.02 16.73
N ILE A 248 6.32 23.91 16.51
CA ILE A 248 6.59 25.01 17.43
C ILE A 248 5.26 25.77 17.47
N GLN A 249 4.58 25.77 18.62
CA GLN A 249 3.40 26.61 18.77
C GLN A 249 3.80 28.03 18.37
N PRO A 250 3.09 28.71 17.44
CA PRO A 250 3.31 30.13 17.27
C PRO A 250 3.06 30.75 18.64
N HIS A 251 4.08 31.39 19.20
CA HIS A 251 3.97 32.14 20.44
C HIS A 251 2.67 32.96 20.34
N ALA A 252 1.69 32.65 21.16
CA ALA A 252 0.64 33.60 21.46
C ALA A 252 1.37 34.85 21.91
N ALA A 253 1.37 35.89 21.07
CA ALA A 253 1.87 37.19 21.44
C ALA A 253 1.16 37.56 22.74
N SER A 254 1.91 37.60 23.84
CA SER A 254 1.42 38.14 25.08
C SER A 254 1.08 39.59 24.79
N LEU A 255 -0.21 39.88 24.61
CA LEU A 255 -0.74 41.21 24.75
C LEU A 255 -0.57 41.60 26.21
N GLY A 256 0.63 42.06 26.55
CA GLY A 256 0.92 42.73 27.80
C GLY A 256 0.18 44.06 27.82
N SER A 257 -1.06 44.05 28.31
CA SER A 257 -1.74 45.26 28.74
C SER A 257 -1.07 45.76 30.03
N SER A 258 0.01 46.55 29.89
CA SER A 258 0.53 47.36 30.98
C SER A 258 -0.34 48.61 31.11
N SER A 259 -1.44 48.50 31.85
CA SER A 259 -2.12 49.67 32.38
C SER A 259 -1.25 50.27 33.49
N GLY A 260 -0.39 51.22 33.12
CA GLY A 260 0.34 52.06 34.06
C GLY A 260 -0.63 52.90 34.89
N LYS A 261 -0.74 52.59 36.18
CA LYS A 261 -1.25 53.54 37.17
C LYS A 261 -0.15 54.56 37.43
N LEU A 262 -0.27 55.74 36.84
CA LEU A 262 0.44 56.94 37.29
C LEU A 262 -0.20 57.42 38.60
N ALA A 263 0.65 57.57 39.62
CA ALA A 263 0.37 58.28 40.85
C ALA A 263 0.28 59.80 40.59
N GLY A 264 -0.58 60.48 41.34
CA GLY A 264 -0.64 61.94 41.33
C GLY A 264 -1.56 62.54 42.38
N ARG A 265 -0.96 62.88 43.53
CA ARG A 265 -1.34 63.86 44.56
C ARG A 265 -2.56 63.58 45.46
#